data_AF-A0A6P1CBS0-F1
#
_entry.id   AF-A0A6P1CBS0-F1
#
_cell.length_a   1.000
_cell.length_b   1.000
_cell.length_c   1.000
_cell.angle_alpha   90.00
_cell.angle_beta   90.00
_cell.angle_gamma   90.00
#
_symmetry.space_group_name_H-M   'P 1'
#
loop_
_entity.id
_entity.type
_entity.pdbx_description
1 polymer ?
#
loop_
_entity_poly.entity_id
_entity_poly.type
_entity_poly.pdbx_seq_one_letter_code
_entity_poly.pdbx_strand_id
1 'polypeptide(L)'
;MTKTATIQSHVSVNSVIWITSLHESEHGVTLRVLEDLEPLLQANQIFFMKFEPKSAADLLGFLDYVAKVVEDGLLPIIHFDTHGDEDMGIHIVASNEDCSWAEITERLRAINIATANNLCVISLACFSFHLVKEIHVTTRAPFYILAAPQNKVTAGDAEDSVVRFYRHVFEKSELIGAFRAVLKDKLLLMHSEELLFTSLVRYVRAFCMGKGVQKRVDEHLTEARNLGYLTNGSDIASFRKAVKANLLADQSLVDRFVEMFLLGRPVGYDIEAVKKAARALPDPYADGKRKRPTVADSIKGMTLPPLK
;
A
#
# COMPACT_ATOMS: atom_id res chain seq x y z
N MET A 1 20.23 -5.54 3.21
CA MET A 1 18.90 -5.24 3.77
C MET A 1 19.06 -5.00 5.26
N THR A 2 18.93 -3.75 5.71
CA THR A 2 18.90 -3.40 7.12
C THR A 2 17.68 -4.09 7.75
N LYS A 3 17.87 -4.82 8.86
CA LYS A 3 16.75 -5.45 9.60
C LYS A 3 15.69 -4.37 9.88
N THR A 4 14.59 -4.42 9.15
CA THR A 4 13.39 -3.60 9.43
C THR A 4 12.93 -3.94 10.84
N ALA A 5 12.52 -2.95 11.63
CA ALA A 5 11.85 -3.21 12.90
C ALA A 5 10.74 -4.24 12.65
N THR A 6 10.60 -5.24 13.52
CA THR A 6 9.57 -6.26 13.37
C THR A 6 8.20 -5.61 13.59
N ILE A 7 7.57 -5.16 12.51
CA ILE A 7 6.22 -4.60 12.53
C ILE A 7 5.27 -5.75 12.90
N GLN A 8 4.72 -5.69 14.11
CA GLN A 8 3.66 -6.59 14.55
C GLN A 8 2.34 -6.03 14.02
N SER A 9 1.80 -6.68 13.00
CA SER A 9 0.59 -6.25 12.32
C SER A 9 -0.57 -7.13 12.73
N HIS A 10 -1.63 -6.50 13.23
CA HIS A 10 -2.83 -7.17 13.74
C HIS A 10 -4.01 -6.92 12.80
N VAL A 11 -4.23 -7.79 11.82
CA VAL A 11 -5.46 -7.77 11.02
C VAL A 11 -6.52 -8.65 11.65
N SER A 12 -7.76 -8.17 11.67
CA SER A 12 -8.91 -8.98 12.06
C SER A 12 -9.64 -9.42 10.79
N VAL A 13 -9.95 -10.70 10.66
CA VAL A 13 -10.65 -11.22 9.47
C VAL A 13 -11.83 -12.04 9.93
N ASN A 14 -13.02 -11.73 9.40
CA ASN A 14 -14.24 -12.48 9.66
C ASN A 14 -14.93 -12.94 8.37
N SER A 15 -14.36 -12.63 7.22
CA SER A 15 -14.92 -13.02 5.93
C SER A 15 -13.89 -13.21 4.83
N VAL A 16 -14.29 -13.97 3.80
CA VAL A 16 -13.57 -14.14 2.54
C VAL A 16 -14.54 -13.86 1.40
N ILE A 17 -14.15 -12.93 0.52
CA ILE A 17 -14.86 -12.61 -0.71
C ILE A 17 -14.00 -13.13 -1.87
N TRP A 18 -14.48 -14.15 -2.57
CA TRP A 18 -13.80 -14.80 -3.68
C TRP A 18 -14.34 -14.30 -5.01
N ILE A 19 -13.52 -13.56 -5.76
CA ILE A 19 -13.86 -13.02 -7.07
C ILE A 19 -13.14 -13.87 -8.12
N THR A 20 -13.89 -14.49 -9.03
CA THR A 20 -13.32 -15.34 -10.07
C THR A 20 -13.82 -15.00 -11.48
N SER A 21 -12.93 -15.10 -12.46
CA SER A 21 -13.25 -14.93 -13.88
C SER A 21 -12.21 -15.73 -14.69
N LEU A 22 -12.52 -17.00 -14.89
CA LEU A 22 -11.65 -17.98 -15.56
C LEU A 22 -12.42 -18.66 -16.71
N HIS A 23 -11.69 -19.24 -17.65
CA HIS A 23 -12.32 -20.05 -18.70
C HIS A 23 -12.91 -21.34 -18.13
N GLU A 24 -13.92 -21.91 -18.79
CA GLU A 24 -14.60 -23.14 -18.34
C GLU A 24 -13.60 -24.30 -18.12
N SER A 25 -12.57 -24.41 -18.96
CA SER A 25 -11.50 -25.41 -18.82
C SER A 25 -10.69 -25.27 -17.53
N GLU A 26 -10.70 -24.11 -16.90
CA GLU A 26 -9.95 -23.78 -15.69
C GLU A 26 -10.83 -23.84 -14.44
N HIS A 27 -12.16 -23.87 -14.56
CA HIS A 27 -13.08 -23.88 -13.41
C HIS A 27 -12.84 -25.06 -12.46
N GLY A 28 -12.39 -26.20 -12.98
CA GLY A 28 -12.10 -27.38 -12.17
C GLY A 28 -11.00 -27.17 -11.13
N VAL A 29 -10.12 -26.17 -11.31
CA VAL A 29 -9.08 -25.77 -10.36
C VAL A 29 -9.73 -25.04 -9.17
N THR A 30 -10.47 -23.98 -9.45
CA THR A 30 -11.17 -23.18 -8.44
C THR A 30 -12.15 -24.02 -7.64
N LEU A 31 -12.93 -24.89 -8.31
CA LEU A 31 -13.91 -25.75 -7.64
C LEU A 31 -13.25 -26.65 -6.59
N ARG A 32 -12.12 -27.28 -6.90
CA ARG A 32 -11.38 -28.12 -5.94
C ARG A 32 -10.88 -27.33 -4.74
N VAL A 33 -10.36 -26.12 -4.96
CA VAL A 33 -9.93 -25.23 -3.87
C VAL A 33 -11.13 -24.87 -2.98
N LEU A 34 -12.28 -24.56 -3.57
CA LEU A 34 -13.48 -24.17 -2.83
C LEU A 34 -14.13 -25.35 -2.08
N GLU A 35 -14.10 -26.55 -2.63
CA GLU A 35 -14.56 -27.78 -1.97
C GLU A 35 -13.85 -28.01 -0.62
N ASP A 36 -12.55 -27.69 -0.54
CA ASP A 36 -11.78 -27.77 0.70
C ASP A 36 -11.91 -26.51 1.58
N LEU A 37 -12.02 -25.33 0.96
CA LEU A 37 -12.01 -24.05 1.66
C LEU A 37 -13.35 -23.77 2.35
N GLU A 38 -14.49 -23.98 1.69
CA GLU A 38 -15.80 -23.64 2.25
C GLU A 38 -16.10 -24.36 3.58
N PRO A 39 -15.86 -25.68 3.73
CA PRO A 39 -16.03 -26.36 5.02
C PRO A 39 -15.11 -25.80 6.11
N LEU A 40 -13.87 -25.43 5.76
CA LEU A 40 -12.94 -24.79 6.69
C LEU A 40 -13.45 -23.42 7.16
N LEU A 41 -13.95 -22.59 6.24
CA LEU A 41 -14.51 -21.28 6.56
C LEU A 41 -15.73 -21.43 7.46
N GLN A 42 -16.64 -22.35 7.13
CA GLN A 42 -17.84 -22.63 7.92
C GLN A 42 -17.49 -23.10 9.34
N ALA A 43 -16.53 -24.01 9.48
CA ALA A 43 -16.08 -24.51 10.78
C ALA A 43 -15.49 -23.40 11.68
N ASN A 44 -14.91 -22.37 11.07
CA ASN A 44 -14.34 -21.21 11.77
C ASN A 44 -15.31 -20.00 11.82
N GLN A 45 -16.58 -20.18 11.43
CA GLN A 45 -17.59 -19.12 11.39
C GLN A 45 -17.18 -17.91 10.55
N ILE A 46 -16.40 -18.15 9.50
CA ILE A 46 -15.96 -17.12 8.55
C ILE A 46 -17.03 -17.00 7.46
N PHE A 47 -17.54 -15.79 7.25
CA PHE A 47 -18.50 -15.54 6.18
C PHE A 47 -17.82 -15.70 4.82
N PHE A 48 -18.47 -16.41 3.90
CA PHE A 48 -17.93 -16.64 2.56
C PHE A 48 -18.90 -16.13 1.49
N MET A 49 -18.36 -15.44 0.50
CA MET A 49 -19.10 -15.01 -0.69
C MET A 49 -18.25 -15.26 -1.93
N LYS A 50 -18.83 -15.95 -2.91
CA LYS A 50 -18.26 -16.08 -4.26
C LYS A 50 -18.97 -15.12 -5.20
N PHE A 51 -18.21 -14.43 -6.04
CA PHE A 51 -18.71 -13.54 -7.08
C PHE A 51 -17.98 -13.81 -8.41
N GLU A 52 -18.75 -13.84 -9.51
CA GLU A 52 -18.22 -14.05 -10.85
C GLU A 52 -18.70 -12.92 -11.76
N PRO A 53 -17.91 -11.84 -11.93
CA PRO A 53 -18.31 -10.69 -12.72
C PRO A 53 -18.61 -11.06 -14.16
N LYS A 54 -19.67 -10.48 -14.71
CA LYS A 54 -20.07 -10.65 -16.12
C LYS A 54 -19.53 -9.54 -17.04
N SER A 55 -19.02 -8.46 -16.47
CA SER A 55 -18.35 -7.38 -17.18
C SER A 55 -17.36 -6.62 -16.27
N ALA A 56 -16.54 -5.75 -16.84
CA ALA A 56 -15.68 -4.86 -16.04
C ALA A 56 -16.53 -3.93 -15.15
N ALA A 57 -17.65 -3.43 -15.67
CA ALA A 57 -18.59 -2.61 -14.91
C ALA A 57 -19.24 -3.38 -13.75
N ASP A 58 -19.52 -4.67 -13.95
CA ASP A 58 -20.08 -5.55 -12.92
C ASP A 58 -19.08 -5.81 -11.78
N LEU A 59 -17.80 -6.03 -12.12
CA LEU A 59 -16.73 -6.11 -11.11
C LEU A 59 -16.62 -4.82 -10.29
N LEU A 60 -16.54 -3.67 -10.95
CA LEU A 60 -16.42 -2.38 -10.28
C LEU A 60 -17.64 -2.08 -9.41
N GLY A 61 -18.85 -2.34 -9.92
CA GLY A 61 -20.10 -2.18 -9.18
C GLY A 61 -20.19 -3.11 -7.97
N PHE A 62 -19.67 -4.33 -8.09
CA PHE A 62 -19.58 -5.25 -6.96
C PHE A 62 -18.61 -4.74 -5.88
N LEU A 63 -17.43 -4.23 -6.24
CA LEU A 63 -16.51 -3.65 -5.27
C LEU A 63 -17.10 -2.40 -4.59
N ASP A 64 -17.86 -1.58 -5.33
CA ASP A 64 -18.63 -0.46 -4.76
C ASP A 64 -19.72 -0.93 -3.79
N TYR A 65 -20.35 -2.07 -4.06
CA TYR A 65 -21.28 -2.72 -3.14
C TYR A 65 -20.55 -3.24 -1.88
N VAL A 66 -19.40 -3.90 -2.04
CA VAL A 66 -18.57 -4.39 -0.93
C VAL A 66 -18.22 -3.22 0.00
N ALA A 67 -17.84 -2.07 -0.54
CA ALA A 67 -17.51 -0.88 0.25
C ALA A 67 -18.65 -0.41 1.17
N LYS A 68 -19.91 -0.68 0.79
CA LYS A 68 -21.09 -0.35 1.60
C LYS A 68 -21.37 -1.40 2.67
N VAL A 69 -21.32 -2.69 2.32
CA VAL A 69 -21.66 -3.75 3.27
C VAL A 69 -20.60 -3.99 4.34
N VAL A 70 -19.35 -3.57 4.11
CA VAL A 70 -18.31 -3.64 5.15
C VAL A 70 -18.56 -2.66 6.29
N GLU A 71 -19.38 -1.64 6.10
CA GLU A 71 -19.80 -0.72 7.18
C GLU A 71 -20.60 -1.45 8.27
N ASP A 72 -21.24 -2.58 7.94
CA ASP A 72 -21.97 -3.43 8.90
C ASP A 72 -21.04 -4.37 9.70
N GLY A 73 -19.72 -4.16 9.65
CA GLY A 73 -18.71 -4.89 10.45
C GLY A 73 -18.03 -6.05 9.72
N LEU A 74 -18.18 -6.14 8.39
CA LEU A 74 -17.47 -7.14 7.59
C LEU A 74 -16.00 -6.73 7.42
N LEU A 75 -15.09 -7.65 7.75
CA LEU A 75 -13.64 -7.48 7.63
C LEU A 75 -13.07 -8.53 6.67
N PRO A 76 -13.12 -8.28 5.36
CA PRO A 76 -12.84 -9.29 4.35
C PRO A 76 -11.35 -9.44 4.04
N ILE A 77 -10.98 -10.68 3.73
CA ILE A 77 -9.98 -10.94 2.71
C ILE A 77 -10.70 -10.94 1.35
N ILE A 78 -10.29 -10.07 0.43
CA ILE A 78 -10.70 -10.15 -0.98
C ILE A 78 -9.69 -11.01 -1.72
N HIS A 79 -10.17 -12.08 -2.35
CA HIS A 79 -9.38 -13.00 -3.16
C HIS A 79 -9.69 -12.80 -4.64
N PHE A 80 -8.69 -12.45 -5.45
CA PHE A 80 -8.81 -12.42 -6.91
C PHE A 80 -8.25 -13.70 -7.53
N ASP A 81 -9.13 -14.49 -8.13
CA ASP A 81 -8.87 -15.72 -8.86
C ASP A 81 -9.27 -15.55 -10.33
N THR A 82 -8.48 -14.72 -11.03
CA THR A 82 -8.76 -14.27 -12.40
C THR A 82 -7.49 -14.29 -13.23
N HIS A 83 -7.62 -14.09 -14.54
CA HIS A 83 -6.49 -13.68 -15.36
C HIS A 83 -6.13 -12.21 -15.09
N GLY A 84 -4.88 -11.85 -15.40
CA GLY A 84 -4.39 -10.50 -15.25
C GLY A 84 -3.30 -10.17 -16.26
N ASP A 85 -3.20 -8.90 -16.61
CA ASP A 85 -2.22 -8.35 -17.52
C ASP A 85 -1.47 -7.19 -16.86
N GLU A 86 -0.20 -7.00 -17.25
CA GLU A 86 0.66 -5.95 -16.69
C GLU A 86 0.08 -4.55 -16.91
N ASP A 87 -0.47 -4.28 -18.10
CA ASP A 87 -0.92 -2.96 -18.50
C ASP A 87 -2.45 -2.82 -18.45
N MET A 88 -3.18 -3.89 -18.78
CA MET A 88 -4.64 -3.84 -18.93
C MET A 88 -5.42 -4.09 -17.64
N GLY A 89 -4.83 -4.76 -16.65
CA GLY A 89 -5.48 -5.05 -15.37
C GLY A 89 -6.07 -6.45 -15.27
N ILE A 90 -7.22 -6.58 -14.61
CA ILE A 90 -7.94 -7.86 -14.48
C ILE A 90 -8.77 -8.11 -15.74
N HIS A 91 -8.60 -9.28 -16.34
CA HIS A 91 -9.40 -9.71 -17.48
C HIS A 91 -10.70 -10.38 -17.04
N ILE A 92 -11.83 -9.98 -17.63
CA ILE A 92 -13.16 -10.55 -17.40
C ILE A 92 -13.53 -11.45 -18.57
N VAL A 93 -13.43 -12.76 -18.36
CA VAL A 93 -13.61 -13.77 -19.41
C VAL A 93 -15.00 -13.71 -20.05
N ALA A 94 -16.04 -13.40 -19.25
CA ALA A 94 -17.43 -13.43 -19.71
C ALA A 94 -17.76 -12.34 -20.76
N SER A 95 -17.16 -11.15 -20.64
CA SER A 95 -17.35 -10.03 -21.57
C SER A 95 -16.15 -9.80 -22.49
N ASN A 96 -15.01 -10.45 -22.23
CA ASN A 96 -13.73 -10.18 -22.88
C ASN A 96 -13.32 -8.69 -22.74
N GLU A 97 -13.55 -8.14 -21.54
CA GLU A 97 -13.16 -6.77 -21.17
C GLU A 97 -12.06 -6.82 -20.11
N ASP A 98 -11.28 -5.75 -20.02
CA ASP A 98 -10.26 -5.57 -18.98
C ASP A 98 -10.69 -4.46 -18.01
N CYS A 99 -10.38 -4.65 -16.73
CA CYS A 99 -10.59 -3.68 -15.67
C CYS A 99 -9.24 -3.18 -15.16
N SER A 100 -8.96 -1.90 -15.33
CA SER A 100 -7.62 -1.36 -15.08
C SER A 100 -7.20 -1.43 -13.61
N TRP A 101 -5.89 -1.57 -13.36
CA TRP A 101 -5.34 -1.56 -12.00
C TRP A 101 -5.68 -0.28 -11.23
N ALA A 102 -5.71 0.86 -11.92
CA ALA A 102 -6.09 2.15 -11.32
C ALA A 102 -7.54 2.12 -10.82
N GLU A 103 -8.49 1.68 -11.64
CA GLU A 103 -9.89 1.62 -11.24
C GLU A 103 -10.11 0.67 -10.07
N ILE A 104 -9.50 -0.53 -10.12
CA ILE A 104 -9.56 -1.52 -9.04
C ILE A 104 -8.97 -0.93 -7.74
N THR A 105 -7.81 -0.26 -7.82
CA THR A 105 -7.15 0.36 -6.66
C THR A 105 -8.04 1.39 -5.98
N GLU A 106 -8.74 2.23 -6.76
CA GLU A 106 -9.66 3.23 -6.21
C GLU A 106 -10.81 2.57 -5.43
N ARG A 107 -11.36 1.46 -5.92
CA ARG A 107 -12.47 0.76 -5.24
C ARG A 107 -11.99 0.02 -4.01
N LEU A 108 -10.83 -0.64 -4.09
CA LEU A 108 -10.19 -1.26 -2.92
C LEU A 108 -9.93 -0.20 -1.85
N ARG A 109 -9.52 1.02 -2.22
CA ARG A 109 -9.36 2.13 -1.26
C ARG A 109 -10.64 2.50 -0.57
N ALA A 110 -11.77 2.59 -1.28
CA ALA A 110 -13.06 2.83 -0.65
C ALA A 110 -13.38 1.75 0.40
N ILE A 111 -13.16 0.47 0.08
CA ILE A 111 -13.34 -0.65 1.01
C ILE A 111 -12.36 -0.55 2.20
N ASN A 112 -11.09 -0.22 1.95
CA ASN A 112 -10.09 -0.10 3.02
C ASN A 112 -10.38 1.08 3.96
N ILE A 113 -10.97 2.16 3.45
CA ILE A 113 -11.48 3.26 4.28
C ILE A 113 -12.62 2.77 5.17
N ALA A 114 -13.61 2.09 4.59
CA ALA A 114 -14.78 1.60 5.32
C ALA A 114 -14.43 0.52 6.37
N THR A 115 -13.37 -0.25 6.12
CA THR A 115 -12.83 -1.25 7.08
C THR A 115 -11.79 -0.67 8.05
N ALA A 116 -11.65 0.66 8.14
CA ALA A 116 -10.69 1.33 9.02
C ALA A 116 -9.24 0.83 8.86
N ASN A 117 -8.78 0.70 7.61
CA ASN A 117 -7.43 0.27 7.24
C ASN A 117 -7.11 -1.15 7.69
N ASN A 118 -8.03 -2.09 7.42
CA ASN A 118 -7.91 -3.50 7.75
C ASN A 118 -8.03 -4.43 6.53
N LEU A 119 -8.36 -3.90 5.34
CA LEU A 119 -8.58 -4.71 4.14
C LEU A 119 -7.32 -5.51 3.78
N CYS A 120 -7.51 -6.80 3.58
CA CYS A 120 -6.50 -7.72 3.08
C CYS A 120 -6.86 -8.17 1.67
N VAL A 121 -5.90 -8.12 0.75
CA VAL A 121 -6.07 -8.56 -0.63
C VAL A 121 -5.08 -9.69 -0.92
N ILE A 122 -5.62 -10.82 -1.35
CA ILE A 122 -4.85 -11.93 -1.90
C ILE A 122 -5.20 -12.01 -3.38
N SER A 123 -4.21 -12.08 -4.25
CA SER A 123 -4.47 -12.17 -5.68
C SER A 123 -3.57 -13.21 -6.31
N LEU A 124 -4.17 -14.07 -7.11
CA LEU A 124 -3.48 -15.00 -7.99
C LEU A 124 -3.48 -14.54 -9.45
N ALA A 125 -4.16 -13.43 -9.74
CA ALA A 125 -4.12 -12.81 -11.06
C ALA A 125 -2.68 -12.39 -11.41
N CYS A 126 -2.22 -12.79 -12.58
CA CYS A 126 -0.88 -12.43 -13.08
C CYS A 126 -0.67 -10.92 -13.00
N PHE A 127 0.54 -10.49 -12.62
CA PHE A 127 0.93 -9.08 -12.49
C PHE A 127 0.12 -8.24 -11.49
N SER A 128 -0.77 -8.81 -10.67
CA SER A 128 -1.57 -8.03 -9.73
C SER A 128 -0.78 -7.31 -8.63
N PHE A 129 0.52 -7.60 -8.46
CA PHE A 129 1.39 -6.76 -7.62
C PHE A 129 1.58 -5.33 -8.17
N HIS A 130 1.21 -5.10 -9.44
CA HIS A 130 1.22 -3.77 -10.07
C HIS A 130 0.25 -2.78 -9.43
N LEU A 131 -0.75 -3.25 -8.67
CA LEU A 131 -1.57 -2.40 -7.79
C LEU A 131 -0.71 -1.47 -6.89
N VAL A 132 0.51 -1.89 -6.53
CA VAL A 132 1.43 -1.07 -5.72
C VAL A 132 1.90 0.21 -6.44
N LYS A 133 1.90 0.23 -7.78
CA LYS A 133 2.30 1.41 -8.58
C LYS A 133 1.34 2.59 -8.37
N GLU A 134 0.08 2.31 -8.06
CA GLU A 134 -0.99 3.29 -7.84
C GLU A 134 -1.00 3.86 -6.41
N ILE A 135 -0.03 3.50 -5.57
CA ILE A 135 0.00 3.87 -4.15
C ILE A 135 0.82 5.11 -3.92
N HIS A 136 0.18 6.10 -3.30
CA HIS A 136 0.82 7.31 -2.81
C HIS A 136 0.57 7.47 -1.32
N VAL A 137 1.62 7.66 -0.53
CA VAL A 137 1.49 7.88 0.93
C VAL A 137 0.79 9.20 1.29
N THR A 138 0.49 10.03 0.28
CA THR A 138 -0.29 11.26 0.39
C THR A 138 -1.80 11.06 0.19
N THR A 139 -2.26 9.83 -0.07
CA THR A 139 -3.67 9.46 -0.18
C THR A 139 -3.98 8.31 0.80
N ARG A 140 -5.25 7.89 0.95
CA ARG A 140 -5.58 6.73 1.81
C ARG A 140 -5.03 5.44 1.17
N ALA A 141 -4.47 4.53 1.96
CA ALA A 141 -3.98 3.25 1.43
C ALA A 141 -5.15 2.44 0.80
N PRO A 142 -4.94 1.78 -0.36
CA PRO A 142 -5.99 0.98 -0.99
C PRO A 142 -6.29 -0.35 -0.28
N PHE A 143 -5.36 -0.82 0.54
CA PHE A 143 -5.45 -2.02 1.36
C PHE A 143 -4.37 -1.93 2.42
N TYR A 144 -4.50 -2.69 3.49
CA TYR A 144 -3.45 -2.78 4.52
C TYR A 144 -2.42 -3.86 4.16
N ILE A 145 -2.88 -4.96 3.55
CA ILE A 145 -2.04 -6.07 3.08
C ILE A 145 -2.39 -6.41 1.63
N LEU A 146 -1.37 -6.59 0.79
CA LEU A 146 -1.48 -7.23 -0.52
C LEU A 146 -0.48 -8.38 -0.62
N ALA A 147 -0.98 -9.56 -0.95
CA ALA A 147 -0.17 -10.68 -1.40
C ALA A 147 -0.52 -11.00 -2.85
N ALA A 148 0.44 -10.80 -3.77
CA ALA A 148 0.18 -10.91 -5.20
C ALA A 148 1.45 -11.25 -5.99
N PRO A 149 1.33 -11.87 -7.18
CA PRO A 149 2.46 -12.13 -8.06
C PRO A 149 2.91 -10.85 -8.78
N GLN A 150 4.23 -10.71 -8.94
CA GLN A 150 4.82 -9.64 -9.76
C GLN A 150 4.84 -9.98 -11.25
N ASN A 151 4.81 -11.27 -11.59
CA ASN A 151 4.95 -11.77 -12.96
C ASN A 151 3.80 -12.76 -13.27
N LYS A 152 3.85 -13.40 -14.44
CA LYS A 152 2.96 -14.52 -14.76
C LYS A 152 3.11 -15.66 -13.75
N VAL A 153 1.98 -16.24 -13.35
CA VAL A 153 1.91 -17.43 -12.48
C VAL A 153 1.59 -18.64 -13.35
N THR A 154 2.28 -19.76 -13.13
CA THR A 154 2.01 -21.01 -13.83
C THR A 154 0.80 -21.71 -13.18
N ALA A 155 -0.18 -22.12 -13.99
CA ALA A 155 -1.33 -22.89 -13.52
C ALA A 155 -0.91 -24.23 -12.88
N GLY A 156 -1.54 -24.60 -11.77
CA GLY A 156 -1.29 -25.84 -11.00
C GLY A 156 -0.48 -25.66 -9.71
N ASP A 157 0.30 -24.59 -9.60
CA ASP A 157 1.21 -24.37 -8.46
C ASP A 157 0.53 -23.65 -7.27
N ALA A 158 -0.65 -23.09 -7.50
CA ALA A 158 -1.35 -22.22 -6.54
C ALA A 158 -2.36 -23.00 -5.66
N GLU A 159 -3.00 -24.05 -6.18
CA GLU A 159 -4.13 -24.77 -5.55
C GLU A 159 -3.82 -25.20 -4.10
N ASP A 160 -2.84 -26.10 -3.93
CA ASP A 160 -2.43 -26.63 -2.62
C ASP A 160 -1.92 -25.52 -1.68
N SER A 161 -1.39 -24.44 -2.25
CA SER A 161 -0.83 -23.34 -1.46
C SER A 161 -1.92 -22.43 -0.91
N VAL A 162 -3.03 -22.23 -1.63
CA VAL A 162 -4.15 -21.40 -1.17
C VAL A 162 -4.88 -22.05 0.01
N VAL A 163 -5.24 -23.32 -0.09
CA VAL A 163 -5.95 -24.02 1.00
C VAL A 163 -5.09 -24.06 2.26
N ARG A 164 -3.80 -24.40 2.13
CA ARG A 164 -2.85 -24.39 3.25
C ARG A 164 -2.66 -23.00 3.85
N PHE A 165 -2.68 -21.95 3.02
CA PHE A 165 -2.61 -20.58 3.48
C PHE A 165 -3.83 -20.25 4.34
N TYR A 166 -5.06 -20.41 3.83
CA TYR A 166 -6.26 -20.08 4.60
C TYR A 166 -6.42 -20.93 5.86
N ARG A 167 -6.02 -22.21 5.80
CA ARG A 167 -5.95 -23.06 6.99
C ARG A 167 -5.06 -22.43 8.07
N HIS A 168 -3.87 -21.98 7.70
CA HIS A 168 -2.98 -21.31 8.65
C HIS A 168 -3.55 -19.98 9.14
N VAL A 169 -4.18 -19.18 8.27
CA VAL A 169 -4.81 -17.91 8.64
C VAL A 169 -5.85 -18.13 9.73
N PHE A 170 -6.77 -19.07 9.56
CA PHE A 170 -7.90 -19.23 10.47
C PHE A 170 -7.60 -20.12 11.69
N GLU A 171 -6.74 -21.14 11.57
CA GLU A 171 -6.37 -21.97 12.72
C GLU A 171 -5.41 -21.27 13.67
N LYS A 172 -4.58 -20.33 13.18
CA LYS A 172 -3.56 -19.63 13.99
C LYS A 172 -3.80 -18.13 14.15
N SER A 173 -4.84 -17.60 13.52
CA SER A 173 -5.20 -16.18 13.54
C SER A 173 -4.04 -15.25 13.15
N GLU A 174 -3.22 -15.65 12.16
CA GLU A 174 -2.01 -14.92 11.79
C GLU A 174 -1.75 -14.92 10.28
N LEU A 175 -2.15 -13.84 9.62
CA LEU A 175 -2.13 -13.74 8.15
C LEU A 175 -0.72 -13.62 7.58
N ILE A 176 0.15 -12.84 8.22
CA ILE A 176 1.51 -12.60 7.69
C ILE A 176 2.37 -13.84 7.89
N GLY A 177 2.22 -14.56 9.00
CA GLY A 177 2.85 -15.85 9.22
C GLY A 177 2.35 -16.91 8.26
N ALA A 178 1.04 -16.96 8.00
CA ALA A 178 0.48 -17.83 6.96
C ALA A 178 1.15 -17.55 5.61
N PHE A 179 1.26 -16.28 5.23
CA PHE A 179 1.96 -15.88 4.01
C PHE A 179 3.42 -16.35 4.01
N ARG A 180 4.17 -16.04 5.08
CA ARG A 180 5.59 -16.40 5.21
C ARG A 180 5.83 -17.91 5.21
N ALA A 181 4.88 -18.68 5.70
CA ALA A 181 4.98 -20.13 5.77
C ALA A 181 4.63 -20.80 4.43
N VAL A 182 3.68 -20.24 3.67
CA VAL A 182 3.06 -20.94 2.54
C VAL A 182 3.25 -20.25 1.19
N LEU A 183 3.20 -18.91 1.14
CA LEU A 183 3.10 -18.14 -0.11
C LEU A 183 4.36 -17.33 -0.45
N LYS A 184 5.31 -17.15 0.47
CA LYS A 184 6.49 -16.28 0.28
C LYS A 184 7.34 -16.56 -0.96
N ASP A 185 7.36 -17.80 -1.44
CA ASP A 185 8.19 -18.22 -2.57
C ASP A 185 7.43 -18.08 -3.91
N LYS A 186 6.13 -17.76 -3.84
CA LYS A 186 5.22 -17.65 -4.99
C LYS A 186 4.71 -16.23 -5.20
N LEU A 187 4.48 -15.50 -4.12
CA LEU A 187 3.90 -14.16 -4.10
C LEU A 187 4.84 -13.16 -3.42
N LEU A 188 4.65 -11.89 -3.74
CA LEU A 188 5.20 -10.78 -2.97
C LEU A 188 4.19 -10.29 -1.95
N LEU A 189 4.70 -9.81 -0.81
CA LEU A 189 3.89 -9.17 0.22
C LEU A 189 4.18 -7.67 0.24
N MET A 190 3.14 -6.86 0.15
CA MET A 190 3.17 -5.45 0.51
C MET A 190 2.41 -5.26 1.83
N HIS A 191 3.05 -4.57 2.76
CA HIS A 191 2.45 -4.17 4.03
C HIS A 191 2.43 -2.64 4.14
N SER A 192 1.25 -2.03 4.25
CA SER A 192 1.09 -0.57 4.15
C SER A 192 1.85 0.19 5.25
N GLU A 193 1.95 -0.33 6.46
CA GLU A 193 2.77 0.28 7.51
C GLU A 193 4.28 0.25 7.19
N GLU A 194 4.76 -0.84 6.57
CA GLU A 194 6.18 -0.96 6.16
C GLU A 194 6.48 -0.04 4.97
N LEU A 195 5.54 0.07 4.04
CA LEU A 195 5.60 1.01 2.92
C LEU A 195 5.68 2.45 3.43
N LEU A 196 4.84 2.82 4.40
CA LEU A 196 4.86 4.15 4.99
C LEU A 196 6.19 4.41 5.70
N PHE A 197 6.63 3.49 6.55
CA PHE A 197 7.91 3.61 7.26
C PHE A 197 9.06 3.83 6.28
N THR A 198 9.16 2.99 5.25
CA THR A 198 10.21 3.07 4.23
C THR A 198 10.13 4.39 3.45
N SER A 199 8.93 4.87 3.15
CA SER A 199 8.72 6.15 2.47
C SER A 199 9.17 7.33 3.31
N LEU A 200 8.81 7.34 4.61
CA LEU A 200 9.26 8.36 5.56
C LEU A 200 10.77 8.35 5.75
N VAL A 201 11.38 7.17 5.87
CA VAL A 201 12.84 7.01 5.98
C VAL A 201 13.55 7.61 4.76
N ARG A 202 13.06 7.30 3.54
CA ARG A 202 13.61 7.86 2.30
C ARG A 202 13.42 9.38 2.24
N TYR A 203 12.25 9.89 2.62
CA TYR A 203 11.96 11.31 2.66
C TYR A 203 12.89 12.06 3.64
N VAL A 204 12.99 11.57 4.88
CA VAL A 204 13.84 12.17 5.92
C VAL A 204 15.31 12.17 5.48
N ARG A 205 15.79 11.07 4.90
CA ARG A 205 17.15 11.00 4.36
C ARG A 205 17.39 12.02 3.25
N ALA A 206 16.45 12.12 2.31
CA ALA A 206 16.57 12.99 1.15
C ALA A 206 16.42 14.49 1.48
N PHE A 207 15.57 14.85 2.44
CA PHE A 207 15.12 16.25 2.56
C PHE A 207 15.28 16.85 3.95
N CYS A 208 15.43 16.03 4.99
CA CYS A 208 15.50 16.49 6.37
C CYS A 208 16.89 16.26 7.01
N MET A 209 17.89 15.81 6.23
CA MET A 209 19.25 15.59 6.69
C MET A 209 20.32 16.11 5.72
N GLY A 210 21.48 16.48 6.28
CA GLY A 210 22.70 16.80 5.52
C GLY A 210 22.52 17.85 4.43
N LYS A 211 23.01 17.54 3.22
CA LYS A 211 22.93 18.43 2.05
C LYS A 211 21.49 18.72 1.60
N GLY A 212 20.54 17.83 1.92
CA GLY A 212 19.12 18.01 1.58
C GLY A 212 18.49 19.21 2.28
N VAL A 213 18.72 19.34 3.59
CA VAL A 213 18.25 20.51 4.36
C VAL A 213 18.90 21.79 3.85
N GLN A 214 20.22 21.76 3.61
CA GLN A 214 20.94 22.93 3.12
C GLN A 214 20.36 23.44 1.80
N LYS A 215 20.12 22.54 0.84
CA LYS A 215 19.52 22.90 -0.44
C LYS A 215 18.14 23.53 -0.28
N ARG A 216 17.27 22.96 0.55
CA ARG A 216 15.91 23.49 0.78
C ARG A 216 15.93 24.85 1.48
N VAL A 217 16.83 25.04 2.44
CA VAL A 217 17.07 26.35 3.05
C VAL A 217 17.45 27.39 2.01
N ASP A 218 18.37 27.05 1.10
CA ASP A 218 18.84 27.97 0.05
C ASP A 218 17.74 28.25 -1.00
N GLU A 219 16.88 27.28 -1.31
CA GLU A 219 15.71 27.46 -2.16
C GLU A 219 14.69 28.44 -1.52
N HIS A 220 14.32 28.25 -0.25
CA HIS A 220 13.42 29.18 0.45
C HIS A 220 14.01 30.59 0.63
N LEU A 221 15.33 30.70 0.84
CA LEU A 221 16.01 32.00 0.88
C LEU A 221 15.93 32.73 -0.47
N THR A 222 16.10 31.98 -1.56
CA THR A 222 16.00 32.53 -2.92
C THR A 222 14.58 33.01 -3.20
N GLU A 223 13.59 32.20 -2.85
CA GLU A 223 12.17 32.56 -3.02
C GLU A 223 11.78 33.78 -2.17
N ALA A 224 12.16 33.83 -0.89
CA ALA A 224 11.89 34.96 -0.02
C ALA A 224 12.56 36.27 -0.50
N ARG A 225 13.75 36.19 -1.10
CA ARG A 225 14.39 37.34 -1.75
C ARG A 225 13.62 37.81 -2.98
N ASN A 226 13.19 36.88 -3.84
CA ASN A 226 12.43 37.22 -5.04
C ASN A 226 11.08 37.88 -4.71
N LEU A 227 10.49 37.52 -3.57
CA LEU A 227 9.26 38.10 -3.05
C LEU A 227 9.47 39.41 -2.25
N GLY A 228 10.72 39.85 -2.06
CA GLY A 228 11.05 41.08 -1.34
C GLY A 228 11.00 41.01 0.19
N TYR A 229 10.86 39.80 0.78
CA TYR A 229 10.78 39.61 2.24
C TYR A 229 12.12 39.74 2.96
N LEU A 230 13.25 39.71 2.25
CA LEU A 230 14.60 39.74 2.83
C LEU A 230 15.37 40.94 2.30
N THR A 231 15.65 41.93 3.18
CA THR A 231 16.23 43.23 2.77
C THR A 231 17.65 43.47 3.30
N ASN A 232 18.05 42.85 4.42
CA ASN A 232 19.39 43.00 4.98
C ASN A 232 19.99 41.67 5.50
N GLY A 233 21.27 41.68 5.89
CA GLY A 233 22.01 40.50 6.33
C GLY A 233 21.49 39.83 7.61
N SER A 234 20.91 40.61 8.53
CA SER A 234 20.36 40.09 9.80
C SER A 234 19.02 39.36 9.59
N ASP A 235 18.20 39.84 8.65
CA ASP A 235 16.96 39.18 8.22
C ASP A 235 17.27 37.79 7.63
N ILE A 236 18.34 37.68 6.84
CA ILE A 236 18.75 36.43 6.19
C ILE A 236 19.15 35.38 7.22
N ALA A 237 19.94 35.75 8.23
CA ALA A 237 20.43 34.81 9.25
C ALA A 237 19.28 34.29 10.14
N SER A 238 18.39 35.18 10.56
CA SER A 238 17.21 34.83 11.36
C SER A 238 16.22 33.98 10.57
N PHE A 239 15.92 34.35 9.31
CA PHE A 239 15.07 33.56 8.41
C PHE A 239 15.64 32.18 8.14
N ARG A 240 16.95 32.08 7.85
CA ARG A 240 17.64 30.79 7.67
C ARG A 240 17.47 29.88 8.89
N LYS A 241 17.62 30.42 10.11
CA LYS A 241 17.44 29.67 11.35
C LYS A 241 16.01 29.17 11.49
N ALA A 242 15.02 30.01 11.20
CA ALA A 242 13.61 29.66 11.27
C ALA A 242 13.23 28.58 10.24
N VAL A 243 13.60 28.75 8.96
CA VAL A 243 13.36 27.74 7.91
C VAL A 243 14.02 26.43 8.26
N LYS A 244 15.28 26.46 8.70
CA LYS A 244 15.99 25.23 9.07
C LYS A 244 15.26 24.47 10.19
N ALA A 245 14.75 25.16 11.21
CA ALA A 245 13.98 24.54 12.28
C ALA A 245 12.71 23.85 11.75
N ASN A 246 11.98 24.50 10.83
CA ASN A 246 10.76 23.96 10.23
C ASN A 246 10.99 22.83 9.20
N LEU A 247 12.23 22.67 8.71
CA LEU A 247 12.59 21.60 7.77
C LEU A 247 13.05 20.30 8.46
N LEU A 248 13.34 20.36 9.77
CA LEU A 248 13.70 19.18 10.53
C LEU A 248 12.44 18.32 10.75
N ALA A 249 12.59 17.02 10.55
CA ALA A 249 11.50 16.09 10.80
C ALA A 249 11.31 15.90 12.32
N ASP A 250 10.07 16.04 12.76
CA ASP A 250 9.62 15.76 14.12
C ASP A 250 8.47 14.74 14.10
N GLN A 251 7.87 14.46 15.26
CA GLN A 251 6.80 13.47 15.38
C GLN A 251 5.55 13.85 14.58
N SER A 252 5.27 15.15 14.39
CA SER A 252 4.12 15.60 13.61
C SER A 252 4.16 15.15 12.15
N LEU A 253 5.36 14.91 11.60
CA LEU A 253 5.51 14.32 10.28
C LEU A 253 4.94 12.90 10.23
N VAL A 254 5.30 12.07 11.21
CA VAL A 254 4.83 10.67 11.31
C VAL A 254 3.32 10.68 11.52
N ASP A 255 2.85 11.41 12.52
CA ASP A 255 1.42 11.47 12.90
C ASP A 255 0.56 11.89 11.71
N ARG A 256 0.99 12.93 10.96
CA ARG A 256 0.27 13.39 9.77
C ARG A 256 0.14 12.30 8.71
N PHE A 257 1.22 11.57 8.42
CA PHE A 257 1.18 10.55 7.39
C PHE A 257 0.54 9.24 7.86
N VAL A 258 0.54 8.95 9.15
CA VAL A 258 -0.26 7.85 9.73
C VAL A 258 -1.75 8.17 9.64
N GLU A 259 -2.15 9.37 10.02
CA GLU A 259 -3.53 9.86 9.88
C GLU A 259 -4.00 9.86 8.41
N MET A 260 -3.10 10.31 7.52
CA MET A 260 -3.38 10.39 6.10
C MET A 260 -3.37 9.03 5.42
N PHE A 261 -2.33 8.21 5.56
CA PHE A 261 -2.20 6.98 4.77
C PHE A 261 -2.88 5.78 5.43
N LEU A 262 -2.81 5.68 6.76
CA LEU A 262 -3.22 4.52 7.55
C LEU A 262 -4.48 4.76 8.39
N LEU A 263 -5.18 5.88 8.21
CA LEU A 263 -6.40 6.23 8.95
C LEU A 263 -6.19 6.32 10.47
N GLY A 264 -5.03 6.80 10.90
CA GLY A 264 -4.73 6.96 12.33
C GLY A 264 -4.43 5.64 13.04
N ARG A 265 -4.32 4.53 12.31
CA ARG A 265 -3.99 3.22 12.86
C ARG A 265 -2.66 3.28 13.64
N PRO A 266 -2.59 2.72 14.87
CA PRO A 266 -1.35 2.69 15.64
C PRO A 266 -0.22 2.01 14.87
N VAL A 267 0.99 2.57 14.95
CA VAL A 267 2.20 2.05 14.30
C VAL A 267 3.30 1.75 15.30
N GLY A 268 4.17 0.79 14.97
CA GLY A 268 5.26 0.34 15.84
C GLY A 268 6.51 1.23 15.84
N TYR A 269 6.45 2.47 15.34
CA TYR A 269 7.62 3.34 15.20
C TYR A 269 7.28 4.82 15.44
N ASP A 270 8.29 5.57 15.89
CA ASP A 270 8.27 7.01 16.07
C ASP A 270 9.25 7.71 15.12
N ILE A 271 9.34 9.04 15.23
CA ILE A 271 10.28 9.82 14.42
C ILE A 271 11.75 9.44 14.68
N GLU A 272 12.12 9.00 15.89
CA GLU A 272 13.50 8.65 16.20
C GLU A 272 13.90 7.33 15.54
N ALA A 273 12.99 6.35 15.45
CA ALA A 273 13.17 5.14 14.65
C ALA A 273 13.37 5.47 13.16
N VAL A 274 12.54 6.37 12.61
CA VAL A 274 12.66 6.84 11.22
C VAL A 274 14.00 7.53 10.98
N LYS A 275 14.41 8.46 11.86
CA LYS A 275 15.71 9.15 11.78
C LYS A 275 16.88 8.19 11.88
N LYS A 276 16.82 7.21 12.78
CA LYS A 276 17.85 6.18 12.95
C LYS A 276 18.03 5.37 11.66
N ALA A 277 16.93 4.90 11.06
CA ALA A 277 16.97 4.18 9.79
C ALA A 277 17.46 5.08 8.64
N ALA A 278 17.02 6.35 8.59
CA ALA A 278 17.44 7.30 7.56
C ALA A 278 18.96 7.57 7.60
N ARG A 279 19.57 7.69 8.78
CA ARG A 279 21.03 7.87 8.94
C ARG A 279 21.84 6.71 8.39
N ALA A 280 21.29 5.50 8.40
CA ALA A 280 21.94 4.30 7.89
C ALA A 280 21.94 4.19 6.35
N LEU A 281 21.12 5.00 5.66
CA LEU A 281 21.04 4.99 4.20
C LEU A 281 22.07 5.94 3.58
N PRO A 282 22.65 5.62 2.41
CA PRO A 282 23.38 6.60 1.62
C PRO A 282 22.44 7.74 1.17
N ASP A 283 22.99 8.92 0.91
CA ASP A 283 22.18 10.01 0.34
C ASP A 283 21.89 9.65 -1.14
N PRO A 284 20.62 9.47 -1.53
CA PRO A 284 20.28 8.97 -2.87
C PRO A 284 20.65 9.92 -4.01
N TYR A 285 21.12 11.14 -3.70
CA TYR A 285 21.58 12.13 -4.67
C TYR A 285 23.09 12.42 -4.55
N ALA A 286 23.84 11.63 -3.79
CA ALA A 286 25.28 11.85 -3.59
C ALA A 286 26.12 11.63 -4.85
N ASP A 287 25.67 10.77 -5.76
CA ASP A 287 26.40 10.38 -6.97
C ASP A 287 26.21 11.35 -8.16
N GLY A 288 25.34 12.35 -8.01
CA GLY A 288 25.02 13.32 -9.07
C GLY A 288 24.21 12.76 -10.25
N LYS A 289 23.90 11.46 -10.28
CA LYS A 289 23.12 10.84 -11.37
C LYS A 289 21.65 11.23 -11.31
N ARG A 290 21.16 11.53 -10.10
CA ARG A 290 19.79 11.98 -9.84
C ARG A 290 19.81 13.43 -9.42
N LYS A 291 18.96 14.24 -10.03
CA LYS A 291 18.72 15.61 -9.58
C LYS A 291 17.86 15.57 -8.32
N ARG A 292 18.31 16.20 -7.23
CA ARG A 292 17.48 16.35 -6.02
C ARG A 292 16.27 17.22 -6.37
N PRO A 293 15.03 16.79 -6.11
CA PRO A 293 13.83 17.59 -6.32
C PRO A 293 13.95 18.96 -5.65
N THR A 294 13.37 19.96 -6.28
CA THR A 294 13.23 21.33 -5.76
C THR A 294 11.90 21.49 -5.02
N VAL A 295 11.74 22.58 -4.27
CA VAL A 295 10.43 22.99 -3.72
C VAL A 295 9.37 23.08 -4.84
N ALA A 296 9.72 23.59 -6.02
CA ALA A 296 8.83 23.68 -7.17
C ALA A 296 8.41 22.29 -7.72
N ASP A 297 9.31 21.30 -7.71
CA ASP A 297 9.00 19.92 -8.08
C ASP A 297 8.04 19.27 -7.07
N SER A 298 8.14 19.67 -5.80
CA SER A 298 7.23 19.21 -4.75
C SER A 298 5.82 19.76 -4.97
N ILE A 299 5.68 21.03 -5.36
CA ILE A 299 4.36 21.64 -5.66
C ILE A 299 3.64 20.94 -6.85
N LYS A 300 4.39 20.35 -7.80
CA LYS A 300 3.82 19.65 -8.98
C LYS A 300 3.60 18.14 -8.83
N GLY A 301 4.12 17.49 -7.79
CA GLY A 301 4.01 16.02 -7.66
C GLY A 301 4.21 15.43 -6.27
N MET A 302 4.44 16.24 -5.23
CA MET A 302 4.55 15.82 -3.84
C MET A 302 4.12 16.98 -2.93
N THR A 303 2.85 17.02 -2.56
CA THR A 303 2.27 18.00 -1.62
C THR A 303 3.16 18.19 -0.38
N LEU A 304 3.99 19.24 -0.39
CA LEU A 304 4.44 19.86 0.85
C LEU A 304 3.21 20.54 1.44
N PRO A 305 2.96 20.42 2.76
CA PRO A 305 1.90 21.21 3.37
C PRO A 305 2.20 22.70 3.13
N PRO A 306 1.17 23.54 2.96
CA PRO A 306 1.36 24.98 3.05
C PRO A 306 1.99 25.29 4.42
N LEU A 307 2.93 26.24 4.41
CA LEU A 307 3.37 26.90 5.63
C LEU A 307 2.11 27.49 6.28
N LYS A 308 1.76 27.02 7.48
CA LYS A 308 0.91 27.77 8.39
C LYS A 308 1.78 28.78 9.14
#